data_AF-A0A0G3H6A8-F1
#
_entry.id   AF-A0A0G3H6A8-F1
#
_cell.length_a   1.000
_cell.length_b   1.000
_cell.length_c   1.000
_cell.angle_alpha   90.00
_cell.angle_beta   90.00
_cell.angle_gamma   90.00
#
_symmetry.space_group_name_H-M   'P 1'
#
loop_
_entity.id
_entity.type
_entity.pdbx_description
1 polymer ?
#
loop_
_entity_poly.entity_id
_entity_poly.type
_entity_poly.pdbx_seq_one_letter_code
_entity_poly.pdbx_strand_id
1 'polypeptide(L)'
;MTHIYSPLDIYLDTEADRQDVFTMVFTFSFSGNTPPRSLLLSRGPSDPPGEVWIQPDDEEHGFRAKNVQWETRGLLLTITLSEEDRFYWDNSRSMTIELFETRVDGINSCLTSIFEPPVLEPPTQP
;
A
#
# COMPACT_ATOMS: atom_id res chain seq x y z
N MET A 1 -21.33 -6.13 0.15
CA MET A 1 -21.00 -4.80 0.72
C MET A 1 -19.50 -4.72 0.80
N THR A 2 -18.89 -3.67 0.25
CA THR A 2 -17.44 -3.45 0.39
C THR A 2 -17.16 -3.07 1.84
N HIS A 3 -16.27 -3.82 2.50
CA HIS A 3 -15.85 -3.49 3.86
C HIS A 3 -14.92 -2.27 3.81
N ILE A 4 -15.16 -1.28 4.67
CA ILE A 4 -14.30 -0.10 4.81
C ILE A 4 -13.52 -0.28 6.10
N TYR A 5 -12.19 -0.27 5.99
CA TYR A 5 -11.28 -0.39 7.10
C TYR A 5 -10.92 1.00 7.61
N SER A 6 -11.28 1.32 8.86
CA SER A 6 -10.91 2.58 9.50
C SER A 6 -9.64 2.37 10.35
N PRO A 7 -8.49 2.93 9.94
CA PRO A 7 -7.26 2.83 10.72
C PRO A 7 -7.34 3.70 11.98
N LEU A 8 -6.66 3.27 13.03
CA LEU A 8 -6.35 4.04 14.23
C LEU A 8 -5.15 4.98 14.01
N ASP A 9 -4.20 4.54 13.19
CA ASP A 9 -3.02 5.32 12.85
C ASP A 9 -2.55 5.01 11.42
N ILE A 10 -1.92 6.00 10.79
CA ILE A 10 -1.32 5.89 9.47
C ILE A 10 0.11 6.45 9.56
N TYR A 11 1.09 5.55 9.61
CA TYR A 11 2.49 5.90 9.58
C TYR A 11 2.97 6.06 8.13
N LEU A 12 3.76 7.11 7.88
CA LEU A 12 4.35 7.43 6.59
C LEU A 12 5.85 7.61 6.80
N ASP A 13 6.66 6.80 6.14
CA ASP A 13 8.09 7.03 5.98
C ASP A 13 8.34 7.63 4.59
N THR A 14 8.80 8.87 4.59
CA THR A 14 9.11 9.66 3.39
C THR A 14 10.61 9.88 3.26
N GLU A 15 11.40 8.81 3.35
CA GLU A 15 12.86 8.81 3.15
C GLU A 15 13.69 9.44 4.27
N ALA A 16 13.11 9.70 5.44
CA ALA A 16 13.84 10.35 6.54
C ALA A 16 14.90 9.43 7.16
N ASP A 17 14.67 8.12 7.14
CA ASP A 17 15.53 7.11 7.80
C ASP A 17 16.39 6.31 6.81
N ARG A 18 15.90 6.11 5.57
CA ARG A 18 16.59 5.36 4.50
C ARG A 18 16.30 5.98 3.13
N GLN A 19 17.37 6.34 2.41
CA GLN A 19 17.25 6.85 1.03
C GLN A 19 16.47 5.87 0.15
N ASP A 20 15.50 6.39 -0.59
CA ASP A 20 14.72 5.66 -1.60
C ASP A 20 13.87 4.48 -1.08
N VAL A 21 13.59 4.41 0.23
CA VAL A 21 12.63 3.46 0.79
C VAL A 21 11.37 4.20 1.21
N PHE A 22 10.27 3.90 0.53
CA PHE A 22 8.95 4.42 0.87
C PHE A 22 8.16 3.36 1.61
N THR A 23 7.68 3.69 2.81
CA THR A 23 6.87 2.77 3.62
C THR A 23 5.64 3.48 4.14
N MET A 24 4.49 2.81 4.03
CA MET A 24 3.22 3.26 4.59
C MET A 24 2.65 2.13 5.44
N VAL A 25 2.23 2.44 6.67
CA VAL A 25 1.63 1.44 7.57
C VAL A 25 0.30 1.95 8.08
N PHE A 26 -0.76 1.19 7.80
CA PHE A 26 -2.07 1.35 8.40
C PHE A 26 -2.18 0.44 9.60
N THR A 27 -2.55 0.99 10.76
CA THR A 27 -2.85 0.19 11.95
C THR A 27 -4.36 0.23 12.20
N PHE A 28 -5.00 -0.93 12.29
CA PHE A 28 -6.44 -1.07 12.50
C PHE A 28 -6.78 -1.44 13.96
N SER A 29 -8.04 -1.30 14.36
CA SER A 29 -8.46 -1.51 15.75
C SER A 29 -8.28 -2.96 16.23
N PHE A 30 -7.65 -3.12 17.40
CA PHE A 30 -7.49 -4.39 18.11
C PHE A 30 -8.80 -4.97 18.66
N SER A 31 -9.91 -4.23 18.60
CA SER A 31 -11.19 -4.63 19.21
C SER A 31 -11.97 -5.69 18.42
N GLY A 32 -11.50 -6.09 17.23
CA GLY A 32 -12.11 -7.13 16.41
C GLY A 32 -11.16 -8.30 16.17
N ASN A 33 -11.67 -9.53 16.22
CA ASN A 33 -11.01 -10.73 15.70
C ASN A 33 -10.98 -10.75 14.15
N THR A 34 -10.98 -9.58 13.51
CA THR A 34 -11.13 -9.42 12.07
C THR A 34 -9.80 -8.90 11.52
N PRO A 35 -8.98 -9.77 10.90
CA PRO A 35 -7.79 -9.32 10.20
C PRO A 35 -8.14 -8.38 9.03
N PRO A 36 -7.20 -7.52 8.61
CA PRO A 36 -5.86 -7.36 9.19
C PRO A 36 -5.86 -6.35 10.36
N ARG A 37 -4.96 -6.53 11.32
CA ARG A 37 -4.63 -5.55 12.38
C ARG A 37 -3.67 -4.49 11.89
N SER A 38 -2.86 -4.79 10.88
CA SER A 38 -2.04 -3.80 10.19
C SER A 38 -1.88 -4.14 8.71
N LEU A 39 -1.63 -3.12 7.89
CA LEU A 39 -1.24 -3.27 6.50
C LEU A 39 -0.03 -2.38 6.24
N LEU A 40 1.10 -2.99 5.90
CA LEU A 40 2.29 -2.31 5.41
C LEU A 40 2.34 -2.38 3.89
N LEU A 41 2.60 -1.24 3.28
CA LEU A 41 2.95 -1.09 1.87
C LEU A 41 4.36 -0.52 1.81
N SER A 42 5.26 -1.19 1.09
CA SER A 42 6.61 -0.65 0.92
C SER A 42 7.17 -0.92 -0.45
N ARG A 43 8.09 -0.04 -0.84
CA ARG A 43 8.97 -0.23 -1.98
C ARG A 43 10.34 0.33 -1.66
N GLY A 44 11.37 -0.49 -1.85
CA GLY A 44 12.76 -0.08 -1.76
C GLY A 44 13.49 -0.15 -3.11
N PRO A 45 14.76 0.33 -3.14
CA PRO A 45 15.56 0.38 -4.38
C PRO A 45 15.96 -1.00 -4.91
N SER A 46 15.84 -2.05 -4.08
CA SER A 46 16.11 -3.44 -4.47
C SER A 46 14.87 -4.20 -4.93
N ASP A 47 13.68 -3.61 -4.83
CA ASP A 47 12.46 -4.25 -5.30
C ASP A 47 12.33 -4.11 -6.82
N PRO A 48 11.82 -5.15 -7.52
CA PRO A 48 11.61 -5.07 -8.95
C PRO A 48 10.69 -3.89 -9.30
N PRO A 49 10.93 -3.18 -10.41
CA PRO A 49 10.07 -2.07 -10.78
C PRO A 49 8.62 -2.52 -11.02
N GLY A 50 7.67 -1.76 -10.47
CA GLY A 50 6.24 -2.08 -10.57
C GLY A 50 5.76 -3.19 -9.64
N GLU A 51 6.63 -3.70 -8.76
CA GLU A 51 6.26 -4.58 -7.64
C GLU A 51 6.19 -3.77 -6.34
N VAL A 52 5.18 -4.07 -5.52
CA VAL A 52 5.00 -3.49 -4.19
C VAL A 52 4.95 -4.63 -3.18
N TRP A 53 5.69 -4.47 -2.08
CA TRP A 53 5.58 -5.37 -0.94
C TRP A 53 4.34 -4.99 -0.13
N ILE A 54 3.45 -5.97 0.03
CA ILE A 54 2.23 -5.85 0.82
C ILE A 54 2.35 -6.84 1.98
N GLN A 55 2.36 -6.32 3.20
CA GLN A 55 2.49 -7.14 4.40
C GLN A 55 1.35 -6.85 5.36
N PRO A 56 0.35 -7.73 5.42
CA PRO A 56 -0.67 -7.68 6.45
C PRO A 56 -0.17 -8.40 7.71
N ASP A 57 -0.29 -7.74 8.87
CA ASP A 57 0.01 -8.28 10.21
C ASP A 57 1.48 -8.70 10.47
N ASP A 58 1.98 -9.67 9.71
CA ASP A 58 3.27 -10.32 9.87
C ASP A 58 3.88 -10.73 8.51
N GLU A 59 5.16 -11.09 8.52
CA GLU A 59 5.91 -11.41 7.29
C GLU A 59 5.45 -12.70 6.61
N GLU A 60 4.86 -13.66 7.35
CA GLU A 60 4.39 -14.94 6.79
C GLU A 60 3.26 -14.73 5.77
N HIS A 61 2.43 -13.72 5.99
CA HIS A 61 1.36 -13.32 5.08
C HIS A 61 1.77 -12.23 4.09
N GLY A 62 3.04 -11.80 4.13
CA GLY A 62 3.58 -10.80 3.21
C GLY A 62 3.80 -11.36 1.82
N PHE A 63 3.51 -10.54 0.79
CA PHE A 63 3.67 -10.93 -0.60
C PHE A 63 4.03 -9.73 -1.48
N ARG A 64 4.63 -10.03 -2.63
CA ARG A 64 4.91 -9.06 -3.69
C ARG A 64 3.75 -9.06 -4.68
N ALA A 65 3.13 -7.91 -4.85
CA ALA A 65 2.04 -7.73 -5.78
C ALA A 65 2.50 -6.89 -6.98
N LYS A 66 2.12 -7.35 -8.18
CA LYS A 66 2.38 -6.65 -9.45
C LYS A 66 1.18 -5.85 -9.87
N ASN A 67 1.42 -4.76 -10.61
CA ASN A 67 0.35 -3.98 -11.25
C ASN A 67 -0.76 -3.58 -10.27
N VAL A 68 -0.42 -3.33 -9.01
CA VAL A 68 -1.40 -2.94 -7.99
C VAL A 68 -1.99 -1.60 -8.38
N GLN A 69 -3.32 -1.53 -8.44
CA GLN A 69 -4.03 -0.30 -8.70
C GLN A 69 -4.44 0.35 -7.39
N TRP A 70 -4.37 1.66 -7.32
CA TRP A 70 -4.90 2.43 -6.21
C TRP A 70 -5.72 3.61 -6.72
N GLU A 71 -6.76 3.97 -5.98
CA GLU A 71 -7.53 5.18 -6.20
C GLU A 71 -7.90 5.84 -4.89
N THR A 72 -7.91 7.17 -4.85
CA THR A 72 -8.47 7.95 -3.75
C THR A 72 -9.75 8.65 -4.20
N ARG A 73 -10.86 8.42 -3.47
CA ARG A 73 -12.13 9.10 -3.68
C ARG A 73 -12.56 9.78 -2.39
N GLY A 74 -12.29 11.09 -2.29
CA GLY A 74 -12.42 11.81 -1.03
C GLY A 74 -11.42 11.27 -0.01
N LEU A 75 -11.93 10.80 1.14
CA LEU A 75 -11.13 10.21 2.20
C LEU A 75 -11.07 8.67 2.14
N LEU A 76 -11.39 8.07 1.00
CA LEU A 76 -11.34 6.61 0.83
C LEU A 76 -10.24 6.25 -0.16
N LEU A 77 -9.25 5.48 0.32
CA LEU A 77 -8.26 4.80 -0.51
C LEU A 77 -8.77 3.41 -0.85
N THR A 78 -8.81 3.05 -2.13
CA THR A 78 -9.04 1.66 -2.54
C THR A 78 -7.79 1.12 -3.19
N ILE A 79 -7.30 -0.01 -2.67
CA ILE A 79 -6.19 -0.78 -3.24
C ILE A 79 -6.81 -2.00 -3.92
N THR A 80 -6.42 -2.26 -5.16
CA THR A 80 -6.87 -3.41 -5.95
C THR A 80 -5.66 -4.18 -6.44
N LEU A 81 -5.55 -5.43 -5.99
CA LEU A 81 -4.55 -6.39 -6.44
C LEU A 81 -4.89 -6.83 -7.87
N SER A 82 -3.86 -6.95 -8.70
CA SER A 82 -4.01 -7.52 -10.04
C SER A 82 -3.94 -9.06 -10.00
N GLU A 83 -4.35 -9.69 -11.09
CA GLU A 83 -4.20 -11.15 -11.30
C GLU A 83 -4.91 -12.03 -10.24
N GLU A 84 -4.20 -13.07 -9.77
CA GLU A 84 -4.69 -14.10 -8.84
C GLU A 84 -4.40 -13.76 -7.37
N ASP A 85 -3.70 -12.66 -7.08
CA ASP A 85 -3.40 -12.24 -5.71
C ASP A 85 -4.66 -11.88 -4.92
N ARG A 86 -4.75 -12.33 -3.67
CA ARG A 86 -5.90 -12.12 -2.79
C ARG A 86 -5.42 -11.79 -1.38
N PHE A 87 -6.18 -10.93 -0.71
CA PHE A 87 -6.00 -10.71 0.71
C PHE A 87 -6.41 -11.96 1.50
N TYR A 88 -5.52 -12.45 2.36
CA TYR A 88 -5.67 -13.77 2.98
C TYR A 88 -6.90 -13.89 3.90
N TRP A 89 -7.36 -12.78 4.49
CA TRP A 89 -8.40 -12.77 5.52
C TRP A 89 -9.82 -12.85 4.98
N ASP A 90 -10.08 -12.32 3.78
CA ASP A 90 -11.41 -12.29 3.17
C ASP A 90 -11.42 -12.80 1.72
N ASN A 91 -10.28 -13.26 1.21
CA ASN A 91 -10.07 -13.74 -0.16
C ASN A 91 -10.50 -12.70 -1.23
N SER A 92 -10.49 -11.41 -0.87
CA SER A 92 -10.84 -10.32 -1.78
C SER A 92 -9.64 -9.86 -2.60
N ARG A 93 -9.91 -9.19 -3.71
CA ARG A 93 -8.89 -8.50 -4.52
C ARG A 93 -8.71 -7.04 -4.13
N SER A 94 -9.65 -6.49 -3.39
CA SER A 94 -9.70 -5.07 -3.15
C SER A 94 -10.05 -4.76 -1.71
N MET A 95 -9.38 -3.76 -1.19
CA MET A 95 -9.53 -3.28 0.16
C MET A 95 -9.73 -1.77 0.11
N THR A 96 -10.73 -1.27 0.84
CA THR A 96 -10.99 0.16 0.96
C THR A 96 -10.67 0.63 2.37
N ILE A 97 -9.80 1.63 2.50
CA ILE A 97 -9.28 2.17 3.74
C ILE A 97 -9.71 3.63 3.87
N GLU A 98 -10.19 4.01 5.05
CA GLU A 98 -10.49 5.40 5.39
C GLU A 98 -9.20 6.16 5.72
N LEU A 99 -9.06 7.37 5.17
CA LEU A 99 -7.91 8.24 5.34
C LEU A 99 -8.23 9.37 6.32
N PHE A 100 -7.20 9.86 7.01
CA PHE A 100 -7.32 11.06 7.83
C PHE A 100 -7.17 12.30 6.95
N GLU A 101 -8.14 13.21 7.02
CA GLU A 101 -8.12 14.48 6.27
C GLU A 101 -6.78 15.23 6.46
N THR A 102 -6.25 15.23 7.68
CA THR A 102 -4.99 15.90 8.04
C THR A 102 -3.74 15.25 7.43
N ARG A 103 -3.85 14.06 6.84
CA ARG A 103 -2.72 13.30 6.27
C ARG A 103 -2.86 13.00 4.78
N VAL A 104 -3.96 13.40 4.13
CA VAL A 104 -4.26 13.04 2.73
C VAL A 104 -3.12 13.40 1.78
N ASP A 105 -2.55 14.60 1.91
CA ASP A 105 -1.46 15.05 1.03
C ASP A 105 -0.21 14.16 1.17
N GLY A 106 0.19 13.85 2.40
CA GLY A 106 1.32 12.95 2.67
C GLY A 106 1.07 11.52 2.19
N ILE A 107 -0.16 11.03 2.36
CA ILE A 107 -0.57 9.72 1.87
C ILE A 107 -0.49 9.66 0.35
N ASN A 108 -1.06 10.62 -0.37
CA ASN A 108 -1.01 10.66 -1.83
C ASN A 108 0.44 10.74 -2.35
N SER A 109 1.29 11.54 -1.70
CA SER A 109 2.71 11.63 -2.04
C SER A 109 3.40 10.26 -1.88
N CYS A 110 3.21 9.60 -0.73
CA CYS A 110 3.83 8.32 -0.44
C CYS A 110 3.28 7.18 -1.33
N LEU A 111 1.97 7.16 -1.62
CA LEU A 111 1.37 6.22 -2.58
C LEU A 111 1.96 6.41 -3.98
N THR A 112 2.15 7.65 -4.42
CA THR A 112 2.77 7.93 -5.73
C THR A 112 4.16 7.32 -5.80
N SER A 113 4.99 7.48 -4.77
CA SER A 113 6.33 6.90 -4.73
C SER A 113 6.35 5.38 -4.61
N ILE A 114 5.47 4.80 -3.78
CA ILE A 114 5.35 3.34 -3.63
C ILE A 114 4.93 2.70 -4.96
N PHE A 115 3.92 3.27 -5.63
CA PHE A 115 3.33 2.71 -6.84
C PHE A 115 3.89 3.33 -8.14
N GLU A 116 4.96 4.13 -8.07
CA GLU A 116 5.51 4.83 -9.23
C GLU A 116 5.91 3.81 -10.32
N PRO A 117 5.50 3.98 -11.58
CA PRO A 117 5.98 3.09 -12.63
C PRO A 117 7.52 3.16 -12.68
N PRO A 118 8.22 2.08 -13.10
CA PRO A 118 9.63 2.20 -13.48
C PRO A 118 9.83 3.45 -14.32
N VAL A 119 10.82 4.29 -13.96
CA VAL A 119 11.36 5.23 -14.93
C VAL A 119 11.94 4.39 -16.04
N LEU A 120 11.19 4.23 -17.13
CA LEU A 120 11.73 3.69 -18.36
C LEU A 120 12.85 4.66 -18.74
N GLU A 121 14.11 4.21 -18.62
CA GLU A 121 15.22 4.94 -19.21
C GLU A 121 14.81 5.27 -20.66
N PRO A 122 14.93 6.53 -21.09
CA PRO A 122 14.59 6.88 -22.47
C PRO A 122 15.43 5.97 -23.38
N PRO A 123 14.84 5.43 -24.46
CA PRO A 123 15.58 4.55 -25.36
C PRO A 123 16.86 5.28 -25.76
N THR A 124 18.01 4.72 -25.38
CA THR A 124 19.31 5.21 -25.83
C THR A 124 19.27 5.18 -27.35
N GLN A 125 19.13 6.34 -27.98
CA GLN A 125 19.29 6.51 -29.41
C GLN A 125 20.31 7.62 -29.66
N PRO A 126 21.13 7.53 -30.72
CA PRO A 126 21.36 6.40 -31.64
C PRO A 126 22.71 5.69 -31.44
#